data_AF-A0A367YRP8-F1
#
_entry.id   AF-A0A367YRP8-F1
#
_cell.length_a   1.000
_cell.length_b   1.000
_cell.length_c   1.000
_cell.angle_alpha   90.00
_cell.angle_beta   90.00
_cell.angle_gamma   90.00
#
_symmetry.space_group_name_H-M   'P 1'
#
loop_
_entity.id
_entity.type
_entity.pdbx_description
1 polymer ?
#
loop_
_entity_poly.entity_id
_entity_poly.type
_entity_poly.pdbx_seq_one_letter_code
_entity_poly.pdbx_strand_id
1 'polypeptide(L)'
;MTDPTPAAPVAPQLGEEELARLDALSYEDAREQLGQVVRELESGGAGLAESLVLWQRGEKLAQVCQARLDGARALVESARQQGTESAG
;
A
#
# COMPACT_ATOMS: atom_id res chain seq x y z
N MET A 1 15.52 12.93 -40.51
CA MET A 1 14.79 13.87 -39.63
C MET A 1 13.81 13.03 -38.82
N THR A 2 14.34 12.30 -37.83
CA THR A 2 13.54 11.54 -36.87
C THR A 2 13.00 12.52 -35.85
N ASP A 3 11.70 12.78 -35.94
CA ASP A 3 10.95 13.49 -34.90
C ASP A 3 10.90 12.56 -33.66
N PRO A 4 11.34 12.99 -32.47
CA PRO A 4 11.19 12.15 -31.29
C PRO A 4 9.70 11.99 -30.98
N THR A 5 9.24 10.74 -30.90
CA THR A 5 7.93 10.40 -30.32
C THR A 5 7.76 11.17 -29.02
N PRO A 6 6.71 11.99 -28.85
CA PRO A 6 6.46 12.63 -27.57
C PRO A 6 6.28 11.51 -26.53
N ALA A 7 7.15 11.49 -25.51
CA ALA A 7 6.98 10.61 -24.38
C ALA A 7 5.56 10.82 -23.85
N ALA A 8 4.78 9.74 -23.75
CA ALA A 8 3.46 9.79 -23.16
C ALA A 8 3.54 10.53 -21.82
N PRO A 9 2.53 11.37 -21.47
CA PRO A 9 2.54 12.05 -20.19
C PRO A 9 2.72 10.99 -19.11
N VAL A 10 3.79 11.13 -18.32
CA VAL A 10 4.11 10.20 -17.24
C VAL A 10 2.86 10.10 -16.37
N ALA A 11 2.38 8.87 -16.13
CA ALA A 11 1.20 8.68 -15.29
C ALA A 11 1.46 9.40 -13.94
N PRO A 12 0.47 10.13 -13.40
CA PRO A 12 0.67 10.85 -12.15
C PRO A 12 1.12 9.87 -11.05
N GLN A 13 2.23 10.19 -10.39
CA GLN A 13 2.84 9.38 -9.34
C GLN A 13 2.54 9.94 -7.96
N LEU A 14 2.56 9.06 -6.95
CA LEU A 14 2.60 9.49 -5.55
C LEU A 14 3.96 10.11 -5.22
N GLY A 15 3.96 11.22 -4.50
CA GLY A 15 5.18 11.85 -4.01
C GLY A 15 5.85 11.03 -2.91
N GLU A 16 7.17 11.17 -2.78
CA GLU A 16 7.99 10.42 -1.80
C GLU A 16 7.54 10.64 -0.35
N GLU A 17 7.18 11.88 -0.01
CA GLU A 17 6.67 12.22 1.32
C GLU A 17 5.34 11.52 1.64
N GLU A 18 4.47 11.34 0.64
CA GLU A 18 3.22 10.59 0.81
C GLU A 18 3.50 9.11 1.01
N LEU A 19 4.41 8.53 0.22
CA LEU A 19 4.83 7.14 0.40
C LEU A 19 5.38 6.90 1.81
N ALA A 20 6.20 7.80 2.32
CA ALA A 20 6.74 7.73 3.69
C ALA A 20 5.63 7.82 4.75
N ARG A 21 4.61 8.67 4.56
CA ARG A 21 3.44 8.74 5.45
C ARG A 21 2.64 7.45 5.44
N LEU A 22 2.41 6.87 4.27
CA LEU A 22 1.69 5.60 4.13
C LEU A 22 2.44 4.45 4.82
N ASP A 23 3.77 4.40 4.68
CA ASP A 23 4.62 3.40 5.35
C ASP A 23 4.59 3.49 6.88
N ALA A 24 4.34 4.70 7.42
CA ALA A 24 4.25 4.92 8.85
C ALA A 24 2.90 4.50 9.47
N LEU A 25 1.89 4.18 8.67
CA LEU A 25 0.54 3.86 9.16
C LEU A 25 0.50 2.58 9.98
N SER A 26 -0.41 2.56 10.97
CA SER A 26 -0.84 1.32 11.63
C SER A 26 -1.62 0.43 10.66
N TYR A 27 -1.81 -0.85 11.00
CA TYR A 27 -2.62 -1.75 10.18
C TYR A 27 -4.06 -1.25 10.04
N GLU A 28 -4.69 -0.81 11.13
CA GLU A 28 -6.10 -0.36 11.11
C GLU A 28 -6.26 0.93 10.29
N ASP A 29 -5.35 1.90 10.45
CA ASP A 29 -5.39 3.13 9.66
C ASP A 29 -5.17 2.86 8.17
N ALA A 30 -4.20 2.00 7.83
CA ALA A 30 -3.94 1.60 6.45
C ALA A 30 -5.14 0.86 5.84
N ARG A 31 -5.78 -0.02 6.60
CA ARG A 31 -6.97 -0.76 6.18
C ARG A 31 -8.16 0.17 5.95
N GLU A 32 -8.39 1.13 6.84
CA GLU A 32 -9.48 2.10 6.69
C GLU A 32 -9.31 2.93 5.41
N GLN A 33 -8.11 3.49 5.21
CA GLN A 33 -7.79 4.26 4.01
C GLN A 33 -7.87 3.41 2.74
N LEU A 34 -7.44 2.15 2.78
CA LEU A 34 -7.58 1.24 1.63
C LEU A 34 -9.05 1.05 1.28
N GLY A 35 -9.91 0.88 2.28
CA GLY A 35 -11.36 0.80 2.08
C GLY A 35 -11.95 2.08 1.48
N GLN A 36 -11.44 3.26 1.85
CA GLN A 36 -11.86 4.54 1.24
C GLN A 36 -11.47 4.59 -0.24
N VAL A 37 -10.22 4.27 -0.57
CA VAL A 37 -9.73 4.22 -1.96
C VAL A 37 -10.54 3.26 -2.82
N VAL A 38 -10.84 2.06 -2.31
CA VAL A 38 -11.67 1.08 -3.02
C VAL A 38 -13.06 1.64 -3.31
N ARG A 39 -13.73 2.24 -2.31
CA ARG A 39 -15.05 2.85 -2.49
C ARG A 39 -15.03 3.97 -3.55
N GLU A 40 -14.00 4.80 -3.56
CA GLU A 40 -13.84 5.87 -4.55
C GLU A 40 -13.67 5.31 -5.96
N LEU A 41 -12.82 4.30 -6.14
CA LEU A 41 -12.63 3.60 -7.42
C LEU A 41 -13.93 2.94 -7.91
N GLU A 42 -14.64 2.25 -7.02
CA GLU A 42 -15.91 1.56 -7.34
C GLU A 42 -17.05 2.51 -7.71
N SER A 43 -17.00 3.76 -7.22
CA SER A 43 -17.99 4.78 -7.58
C SER A 43 -17.95 5.17 -9.07
N GLY A 44 -16.79 4.97 -9.73
CA GLY A 44 -16.58 5.31 -11.14
C GLY A 44 -16.63 6.81 -11.44
N GLY A 45 -16.66 7.68 -10.43
CA GLY A 45 -16.75 9.14 -10.60
C GLY A 45 -15.43 9.84 -10.95
N ALA A 46 -14.29 9.17 -10.73
CA ALA A 46 -12.95 9.72 -10.96
C ALA A 46 -12.53 9.63 -12.44
N GLY A 47 -11.83 10.66 -12.93
CA GLY A 47 -11.22 10.63 -14.27
C GLY A 47 -10.04 9.64 -14.34
N LEU A 48 -9.59 9.27 -15.54
CA LEU A 48 -8.51 8.26 -15.72
C LEU A 48 -7.25 8.57 -14.90
N ALA A 49 -6.77 9.82 -14.96
CA ALA A 49 -5.55 10.23 -14.26
C ALA A 49 -5.70 10.10 -12.73
N GLU A 50 -6.86 10.47 -12.20
CA GLU A 50 -7.20 10.37 -10.78
C GLU A 50 -7.36 8.90 -10.35
N SER A 51 -8.06 8.10 -11.14
CA SER A 51 -8.20 6.65 -10.93
C SER A 51 -6.85 5.93 -10.88
N LEU A 52 -5.86 6.36 -11.65
CA LEU A 52 -4.50 5.83 -11.59
C LEU A 52 -3.75 6.21 -10.31
N VAL A 53 -3.97 7.41 -9.77
CA VAL A 53 -3.41 7.82 -8.47
C VAL A 53 -4.07 7.04 -7.34
N LEU A 54 -5.39 6.91 -7.36
CA LEU A 54 -6.15 6.11 -6.40
C LEU A 54 -5.67 4.66 -6.41
N TRP A 55 -5.51 4.06 -7.59
CA TRP A 55 -4.98 2.70 -7.71
C TRP A 55 -3.58 2.57 -7.10
N GLN A 56 -2.63 3.47 -7.43
CA GLN A 56 -1.29 3.45 -6.83
C GLN A 56 -1.31 3.58 -5.31
N ARG A 57 -2.18 4.44 -4.77
CA ARG A 57 -2.36 4.60 -3.32
C ARG A 57 -2.93 3.33 -2.70
N GLY A 58 -3.92 2.71 -3.34
CA GLY A 58 -4.49 1.43 -2.93
C GLY A 58 -3.45 0.31 -2.87
N GLU A 59 -2.62 0.17 -3.91
CA GLU A 59 -1.53 -0.81 -3.96
C GLU A 59 -0.54 -0.61 -2.81
N LYS A 60 -0.13 0.64 -2.56
CA LYS A 60 0.78 0.95 -1.46
C LYS A 60 0.17 0.62 -0.09
N LEU A 61 -1.09 0.98 0.13
CA LEU A 61 -1.81 0.67 1.37
C LEU A 61 -1.95 -0.84 1.59
N ALA A 62 -2.24 -1.60 0.54
CA ALA A 62 -2.30 -3.06 0.60
C ALA A 62 -0.94 -3.68 0.98
N GLN A 63 0.16 -3.17 0.43
CA GLN A 63 1.51 -3.59 0.80
C GLN A 63 1.82 -3.30 2.28
N VAL A 64 1.43 -2.12 2.77
CA VAL A 64 1.59 -1.76 4.20
C VAL A 64 0.80 -2.72 5.08
N CYS A 65 -0.47 -2.97 4.77
CA CYS A 65 -1.30 -3.93 5.50
C CYS A 65 -0.64 -5.32 5.56
N GLN A 66 -0.14 -5.82 4.43
CA GLN A 66 0.51 -7.11 4.34
C GLN A 66 1.78 -7.17 5.21
N ALA A 67 2.63 -6.14 5.12
CA ALA A 67 3.86 -6.06 5.93
C ALA A 67 3.57 -6.07 7.44
N ARG A 68 2.52 -5.37 7.88
CA ARG A 68 2.09 -5.37 9.30
C ARG A 68 1.63 -6.75 9.76
N LEU A 69 0.82 -7.44 8.95
CA LEU A 69 0.33 -8.79 9.26
C LEU A 69 1.47 -9.81 9.30
N ASP A 70 2.42 -9.72 8.37
CA ASP A 70 3.57 -10.61 8.34
C ASP A 70 4.49 -10.41 9.55
N GLY A 71 4.72 -9.16 9.96
CA GLY A 71 5.42 -8.84 11.19
C GLY A 71 4.74 -9.44 12.43
N ALA A 72 3.41 -9.31 12.53
CA ALA A 72 2.65 -9.88 13.64
C ALA A 72 2.74 -11.43 13.67
N ARG A 73 2.66 -12.09 12.51
CA ARG A 73 2.83 -13.55 12.40
C ARG A 73 4.21 -14.00 12.85
N ALA A 74 5.27 -13.29 12.43
CA ALA A 74 6.64 -13.61 12.82
C ALA A 74 6.87 -13.47 14.35
N LEU A 75 6.26 -12.46 14.97
CA LEU A 75 6.30 -12.28 16.43
C LEU A 75 5.62 -13.44 17.17
N VAL A 76 4.43 -13.85 16.71
CA VAL A 76 3.71 -14.98 17.30
C VAL A 76 4.52 -16.27 17.17
N GLU A 77 5.09 -16.53 15.99
CA GLU A 77 5.90 -17.74 15.76
C GLU A 77 7.14 -17.76 16.66
N SER A 78 7.84 -16.63 16.79
CA SER A 78 9.01 -16.51 17.68
C SER A 78 8.66 -16.80 19.15
N ALA A 79 7.53 -16.27 19.62
CA ALA A 79 7.07 -16.51 20.99
C ALA A 79 6.72 -17.99 21.25
N ARG A 80 6.20 -18.70 20.25
CA ARG A 80 5.88 -20.14 20.35
C ARG A 80 7.14 -21.01 20.46
N GLN A 81 8.21 -20.64 19.76
CA GLN A 81 9.48 -21.36 19.79
C GLN A 81 10.14 -21.23 21.17
N GLN A 82 10.23 -20.00 21.70
CA GLN A 82 10.83 -19.72 23.01
C GLN A 82 10.09 -20.43 24.17
N GLY A 83 8.77 -20.53 24.10
CA GLY A 83 7.97 -21.25 25.10
C GLY A 83 8.17 -22.77 25.06
N THR A 84 8.55 -23.32 23.91
CA THR A 84 8.85 -24.75 23.74
C THR A 84 10.25 -25.09 24.26
N GLU A 85 11.23 -24.20 24.05
CA GLU A 85 12.60 -24.35 24.55
C GLU A 85 12.70 -24.24 26.08
N SER A 86 11.84 -23.45 26.73
CA SER A 86 11.83 -23.33 28.20
C SER A 86 11.16 -24.51 28.93
N ALA A 87 10.49 -25.41 28.21
CA ALA A 87 9.72 -26.53 28.78
C ALA A 87 10.42 -27.90 28.66
N GLY A 88 11.62 -27.95 28.05
CA GLY A 88 12.47 -29.14 27.95
C GLY A 88 13.71 -29.04 28.84
#